data_AF-A0A7X7LY47-F1
#
_entry.id   AF-A0A7X7LY47-F1
#
_cell.length_a   1.000
_cell.length_b   1.000
_cell.length_c   1.000
_cell.angle_alpha   90.00
_cell.angle_beta   90.00
_cell.angle_gamma   90.00
#
_symmetry.space_group_name_H-M   'P 1'
#
loop_
_entity.id
_entity.type
_entity.pdbx_description
1 polymer ?
#
loop_
_entity_poly.entity_id
_entity_poly.type
_entity_poly.pdbx_seq_one_letter_code
_entity_poly.pdbx_strand_id
1 'polypeptide(L)' 'MRFMNRLLLVAGGLAGVFAVMLTAGVRQGLLALLGIGFGAALQGARFGFTTGWRDYIERRDPQGLW' A
#
# COMPACT_ATOMS: atom_id res chain seq x y z
N MET A 1 5.21 20.28 -8.06
CA MET A 1 5.14 19.85 -6.64
C MET A 1 4.61 18.43 -6.44
N ARG A 2 3.41 18.07 -6.94
CA ARG A 2 2.83 16.72 -6.73
C ARG A 2 3.72 15.53 -7.17
N PHE A 3 4.44 15.68 -8.28
CA PHE A 3 5.38 14.66 -8.76
C PHE A 3 6.56 14.46 -7.80
N MET A 4 7.16 15.55 -7.31
CA MET A 4 8.26 15.52 -6.35
C MET A 4 7.85 14.78 -5.07
N ASN A 5 6.65 15.07 -4.54
CA ASN A 5 6.16 14.42 -3.34
C ASN A 5 5.97 12.91 -3.54
N ARG A 6 5.44 12.49 -4.70
CA ARG A 6 5.31 11.06 -5.03
C ARG A 6 6.68 10.39 -5.10
N LEU A 7 7.65 11.04 -5.74
CA LEU A 7 9.02 10.55 -5.83
C LEU A 7 9.64 10.38 -4.43
N LEU A 8 9.47 11.38 -3.56
CA LEU A 8 9.96 11.34 -2.17
C LEU A 8 9.33 10.22 -1.35
N LEU A 9 8.02 9.98 -1.51
CA LEU A 9 7.33 8.89 -0.82
C LEU A 9 7.83 7.51 -1.29
N VAL A 10 8.00 7.33 -2.61
CA VAL A 10 8.52 6.08 -3.17
C VAL A 10 9.97 5.85 -2.72
N ALA A 11 10.81 6.88 -2.82
CA ALA A 11 12.21 6.81 -2.37
C ALA A 11 12.32 6.51 -0.87
N GLY A 12 11.49 7.15 -0.04
CA GLY A 12 11.43 6.90 1.40
C GLY A 12 11.01 5.46 1.74
N GLY A 13 10.00 4.93 1.04
CA GLY A 13 9.58 3.53 1.20
C GLY A 13 10.69 2.53 0.84
N LEU A 14 11.37 2.75 -0.30
CA LEU A 14 12.49 1.92 -0.74
C LEU A 14 13.70 2.02 0.21
N ALA A 15 14.01 3.22 0.71
CA ALA A 15 15.06 3.41 1.70
C ALA A 15 14.75 2.66 3.00
N GLY A 16 13.49 2.65 3.45
CA GLY A 16 13.04 1.86 4.61
C GLY A 16 13.21 0.36 4.39
N VAL A 17 12.81 -0.16 3.22
CA VAL A 17 13.04 -1.56 2.83
C VAL A 17 14.52 -1.92 2.87
N PHE A 18 15.37 -1.06 2.32
CA PHE A 18 16.82 -1.27 2.29
C PHE A 18 17.42 -1.24 3.71
N ALA A 19 16.96 -0.33 4.58
CA ALA A 19 17.37 -0.30 5.98
C ALA A 19 17.01 -1.60 6.71
N VAL A 20 15.83 -2.17 6.48
CA VAL A 20 15.44 -3.48 7.03
C VAL A 20 16.32 -4.59 6.45
N MET A 21 16.61 -4.54 5.15
CA MET A 21 17.46 -5.51 4.47
C MET A 21 18.88 -5.56 5.08
N LEU A 22 19.44 -4.38 5.39
CA LEU A 22 20.77 -4.25 5.98
C LEU A 22 20.81 -4.67 7.46
N THR A 23 19.76 -4.40 8.23
CA THR A 23 19.74 -4.62 9.69
C THR A 23 19.17 -5.98 10.11
N ALA A 24 18.20 -6.51 9.36
CA ALA A 24 17.47 -7.73 9.68
C ALA A 24 17.61 -8.83 8.60
N GLY A 25 18.35 -8.54 7.52
CA GLY A 25 18.69 -9.48 6.46
C GLY A 25 17.76 -9.44 5.24
N VAL A 26 18.22 -10.07 4.16
CA VAL A 26 17.57 -10.07 2.83
C VAL A 26 16.10 -10.48 2.89
N ARG A 27 15.80 -11.59 3.58
CA ARG A 27 14.43 -12.10 3.69
C ARG A 27 13.48 -11.09 4.33
N GLN A 28 13.91 -10.40 5.38
CA GLN A 28 13.06 -9.42 6.08
C GLN A 28 12.82 -8.18 5.22
N GLY A 29 13.84 -7.71 4.50
CA GLY A 29 13.70 -6.65 3.52
C GLY A 29 12.69 -7.01 2.43
N LEU A 30 12.77 -8.23 1.86
CA LEU A 30 11.82 -8.70 0.85
C LEU A 30 10.39 -8.82 1.40
N LEU A 31 10.20 -9.31 2.62
CA LEU A 31 8.88 -9.37 3.26
C LEU A 31 8.31 -7.96 3.50
N ALA A 32 9.14 -7.00 3.90
CA ALA A 32 8.73 -5.60 4.06
C ALA A 32 8.31 -4.99 2.71
N LEU A 33 9.07 -5.26 1.65
CA LEU A 33 8.73 -4.81 0.29
C LEU A 33 7.40 -5.40 -0.18
N LEU A 34 7.17 -6.69 0.06
CA LEU A 34 5.90 -7.34 -0.25
C LEU A 34 4.75 -6.71 0.53
N GLY A 35 4.89 -6.48 1.84
CA GLY A 35 3.86 -5.84 2.66
C GLY A 35 3.49 -4.43 2.18
N ILE A 36 4.49 -3.59 1.87
CA ILE A 36 4.27 -2.25 1.32
C ILE A 36 3.59 -2.33 -0.05
N GLY A 37 4.08 -3.20 -0.94
CA GLY A 37 3.50 -3.40 -2.27
C GLY A 37 2.05 -3.88 -2.21
N PHE A 38 1.75 -4.84 -1.33
CA PHE A 38 0.40 -5.34 -1.13
C PHE A 38 -0.51 -4.25 -0.57
N GLY A 39 -0.06 -3.50 0.44
CA GLY A 39 -0.81 -2.36 0.99
C GLY A 39 -1.11 -1.29 -0.06
N ALA A 40 -0.14 -0.95 -0.91
CA ALA A 40 -0.32 0.00 -2.00
C ALA A 40 -1.34 -0.51 -3.04
N ALA A 41 -1.28 -1.81 -3.40
CA ALA A 41 -2.23 -2.43 -4.30
C ALA A 41 -3.65 -2.42 -3.73
N LEU A 42 -3.82 -2.81 -2.47
CA LEU A 42 -5.11 -2.79 -1.77
C LEU A 42 -5.68 -1.37 -1.69
N GLN A 43 -4.84 -0.38 -1.36
CA GLN A 43 -5.28 1.01 -1.32
C GLN A 43 -5.66 1.55 -2.71
N GLY A 44 -4.91 1.16 -3.76
CA GLY A 44 -5.22 1.50 -5.15
C GLY A 44 -6.54 0.86 -5.62
N ALA A 45 -6.82 -0.36 -5.19
CA ALA A 45 -8.08 -1.05 -5.42
C ALA A 45 -9.24 -0.53 -4.55
N ARG A 46 -8.94 0.36 -3.58
CA ARG A 46 -9.86 0.82 -2.53
C ARG A 46 -10.51 -0.37 -1.80
N PHE A 47 -9.73 -1.42 -1.64
CA PHE A 47 -10.18 -2.66 -1.02
C PHE A 47 -10.50 -2.40 0.45
N GLY A 48 -11.74 -2.67 0.84
CA GLY A 48 -12.20 -2.58 2.22
C GLY A 48 -12.95 -3.85 2.59
N PHE A 49 -12.48 -4.56 3.61
CA PHE A 49 -13.10 -5.82 4.03
C PHE A 49 -14.59 -5.68 4.38
N THR A 50 -15.01 -4.52 4.90
CA THR A 50 -16.41 -4.23 5.26
C THR A 50 -16.95 -2.92 4.64
N THR A 51 -16.07 -2.04 4.17
CA THR A 51 -16.45 -0.70 3.69
C THR A 51 -17.17 -0.75 2.35
N GLY A 52 -16.76 -1.61 1.41
CA GLY A 52 -17.40 -1.69 0.09
C GLY A 52 -18.88 -2.08 0.16
N TRP A 53 -19.25 -2.99 1.05
CA TRP A 53 -20.66 -3.36 1.28
C TRP A 53 -21.48 -2.21 1.86
N ARG A 54 -20.92 -1.48 2.83
CA ARG A 54 -21.59 -0.32 3.43
C ARG A 54 -21.80 0.79 2.41
N ASP A 55 -20.74 1.14 1.67
CA ASP A 55 -20.80 2.19 0.65
C ASP A 55 -21.77 1.82 -0.48
N TYR A 56 -21.86 0.54 -0.83
CA TYR A 56 -22.86 0.06 -1.76
C TYR A 56 -24.29 0.20 -1.23
N ILE A 57 -24.55 -0.16 0.03
CA ILE A 57 -25.90 -0.08 0.62
C ILE A 57 -26.32 1.38 0.83
N GLU A 58 -25.46 2.21 1.41
CA GLU A 58 -25.78 3.59 1.79
C GLU A 58 -25.68 4.57 0.62
N ARG A 59 -24.70 4.39 -0.27
CA ARG A 59 -24.35 5.36 -1.31
C ARG A 59 -24.50 4.81 -2.72
N ARG A 60 -24.86 3.52 -2.88
CA ARG A 60 -24.92 2.83 -4.17
C ARG A 60 -23.60 2.87 -4.92
N ASP A 61 -22.49 2.97 -4.18
CA ASP A 61 -21.14 2.93 -4.74
C ASP A 61 -20.62 1.49 -4.72
N PRO A 62 -20.40 0.84 -5.89
CA PRO A 62 -19.90 -0.53 -5.94
C PRO A 62 -18.39 -0.65 -5.71
N GLN A 63 -17.67 0.46 -5.45
CA GLN A 63 -16.23 0.44 -5.19
C GLN A 63 -15.89 -0.49 -4.01
N GLY A 64 -15.06 -1.50 -4.25
CA GLY A 64 -14.59 -2.44 -3.21
C GLY A 64 -15.47 -3.69 -3.02
N LEU A 65 -16.44 -3.95 -3.91
CA LEU A 65 -17.21 -5.21 -3.96
C LEU A 65 -16.57 -6.31 -4.85
N TRP A 66 -15.52 -5.98 -5.59
CA TRP A 66 -14.81 -6.87 -6.52
C TRP A 66 -13.55 -7.48 -5.92
#